data_AF-A0A518HHT0-F1
#
_entry.id   AF-A0A518HHT0-F1
#
_cell.length_a   1.000
_cell.length_b   1.000
_cell.length_c   1.000
_cell.angle_alpha   90.00
_cell.angle_beta   90.00
_cell.angle_gamma   90.00
#
_symmetry.space_group_name_H-M   'P 1'
#
loop_
_entity.id
_entity.type
_entity.pdbx_description
1 polymer ?
#
loop_
_entity_poly.entity_id
_entity_poly.type
_entity_poly.pdbx_seq_one_letter_code
_entity_poly.pdbx_strand_id
1 'polypeptide(L)'
;MNLQLFHLVTAIASCVLLGSTVRGESPAANALDEAISQYPIAGVVRSAIGVTRADTPIPCLLSPESLDADSKKFHILLIGGLDGQLASVRLALEAMVAFQKESKLSQRYTVSCVPCARPDALDRETIHAQSFPPRGNAYNQPDNDVAHYLWRWIGMHAPDLVIDLRAVGNDEWVYPNQPAKLLKELQSHGLDISDRTAPPDSLVAALNQHQASGVGSIPALQTGSRHAIPWITAALDRLSMARPHSEARNEIKRRLSRSPLEIARELSVVYGHQLDSVQYIPALAVIGRMRLGELTNDPQLLRDAIKLGDPYLSGERESMPPKSNGSTLSGHLVFSQLARRSGDSRWTALAKKAADDGFDANGQPKESMPFHNEMSDSVFMGCAILAEVGALTEESKYFDQCVRHLQFMQTLCLRDDGLYRHSPLNEAAWGRGNGFPALGMALSLSALPADTQAHRVCLNSYRDHLQALKEHQDPTGAWHQVIDREESYREFTSTCMITFAIVRGLRQGWIDAREWTPVVEKSWRAIKSRIGSSGQLVDVCTGTGKQKTVRDYHDRTAILGRDDRGGAMALLVATEIAYWEKQ
;
A
#
# COMPACT_ATOMS: atom_id res chain seq x y z
N MET A 1 0.01 -33.90 11.73
CA MET A 1 0.00 -33.72 13.19
C MET A 1 0.11 -32.21 13.44
N ASN A 2 -0.88 -31.63 14.12
CA ASN A 2 -1.27 -30.21 14.06
C ASN A 2 -0.15 -29.19 14.36
N LEU A 3 0.19 -28.34 13.38
CA LEU A 3 1.08 -27.17 13.52
C LEU A 3 0.36 -25.89 14.01
N GLN A 4 -0.94 -25.93 14.29
CA GLN A 4 -1.75 -24.73 14.56
C GLN A 4 -1.70 -24.18 15.99
N LEU A 5 -1.04 -24.83 16.96
CA LEU A 5 -1.17 -24.45 18.37
C LEU A 5 0.02 -23.69 18.98
N PHE A 6 1.16 -23.57 18.30
CA PHE A 6 2.37 -22.97 18.89
C PHE A 6 2.73 -21.55 18.39
N HIS A 7 1.99 -21.00 17.42
CA HIS A 7 2.34 -19.70 16.81
C HIS A 7 1.67 -18.47 17.42
N LEU A 8 0.68 -18.61 18.30
CA LEU A 8 -0.19 -17.48 18.65
C LEU A 8 0.28 -16.60 19.82
N VAL A 9 1.22 -17.06 20.67
CA VAL A 9 1.52 -16.36 21.94
C VAL A 9 2.91 -15.70 21.96
N THR A 10 3.84 -16.09 21.08
CA THR A 10 5.24 -15.63 21.17
C THR A 10 5.63 -14.59 20.11
N ALA A 11 4.83 -14.38 19.06
CA ALA A 11 5.19 -13.48 17.95
C ALA A 11 4.89 -12.00 18.20
N ILE A 12 3.99 -11.66 19.14
CA ILE A 12 3.59 -10.26 19.39
C ILE A 12 4.61 -9.52 20.29
N ALA A 13 5.40 -10.24 21.09
CA ALA A 13 6.27 -9.64 22.10
C ALA A 13 7.68 -9.25 21.62
N SER A 14 8.11 -9.62 20.40
CA SER A 14 9.52 -9.46 19.96
C SER A 14 9.76 -8.53 18.76
N CYS A 15 8.78 -7.71 18.37
CA CYS A 15 8.97 -6.64 17.38
C CYS A 15 8.38 -5.31 17.85
N VAL A 16 8.63 -4.94 19.11
CA VAL A 16 8.62 -3.51 19.49
C VAL A 16 9.95 -2.94 19.03
N LEU A 17 10.12 -2.78 17.71
CA LEU A 17 10.95 -1.68 17.23
C LEU A 17 10.23 -0.43 17.74
N LEU A 18 10.82 0.21 18.75
CA LEU A 18 10.44 1.54 19.19
C LEU A 18 10.42 2.41 17.93
N GLY A 19 9.23 2.67 17.40
CA GLY A 19 9.04 3.47 16.21
C GLY A 19 9.82 4.76 16.37
N SER A 20 10.71 5.02 15.42
CA SER A 20 11.33 6.33 15.25
C SER A 20 10.26 7.39 15.35
N THR A 21 10.48 8.36 16.21
CA THR A 21 9.65 9.55 16.35
C THR A 21 9.32 10.09 14.96
N VAL A 22 8.03 10.37 14.71
CA VAL A 22 7.55 11.17 13.58
C VAL A 22 8.07 12.59 13.77
N ARG A 23 9.38 12.80 13.63
CA ARG A 23 10.01 14.12 13.61
C ARG A 23 9.80 14.66 12.21
N GLY A 24 8.80 15.51 12.05
CA GLY A 24 8.71 16.29 10.82
C GLY A 24 9.94 17.19 10.68
N GLU A 25 10.32 17.48 9.45
CA GLU A 25 11.40 18.43 9.14
C GLU A 25 11.02 19.88 9.54
N SER A 26 9.74 20.13 9.88
CA SER A 26 9.22 21.44 10.28
C SER A 26 9.24 21.68 11.81
N PRO A 27 9.52 22.91 12.29
CA PRO A 27 9.42 23.27 13.71
C PRO A 27 8.04 23.01 14.33
N ALA A 28 6.97 23.15 13.54
CA ALA A 28 5.60 22.90 13.99
C ALA A 28 5.36 21.41 14.28
N ALA A 29 5.91 20.52 13.45
CA ALA A 29 5.83 19.09 13.68
C ALA A 29 6.55 18.68 14.98
N ASN A 30 7.73 19.23 15.22
CA ASN A 30 8.50 18.95 16.45
C ASN A 30 7.78 19.44 17.70
N ALA A 31 7.20 20.65 17.68
CA ALA A 31 6.45 21.18 18.81
C ALA A 31 5.19 20.34 19.13
N LEU A 32 4.49 19.84 18.11
CA LEU A 32 3.33 18.98 18.29
C LEU A 32 3.71 17.59 18.83
N ASP A 33 4.79 16.98 18.32
CA ASP A 33 5.27 15.69 18.83
C ASP A 33 5.78 15.81 20.28
N GLU A 34 6.45 16.91 20.62
CA GLU A 34 6.82 17.24 22.00
C GLU A 34 5.58 17.38 22.90
N ALA A 35 4.55 18.09 22.45
CA ALA A 35 3.30 18.25 23.21
C ALA A 35 2.57 16.92 23.41
N ILE A 36 2.53 16.05 22.40
CA ILE A 36 1.95 14.70 22.51
C ILE A 36 2.77 13.86 23.50
N SER A 37 4.10 14.00 23.49
CA SER A 37 5.01 13.22 24.34
C SER A 37 4.95 13.57 25.83
N GLN A 38 4.35 14.71 26.19
CA GLN A 38 4.11 15.07 27.58
C GLN A 38 3.01 14.22 28.24
N TYR A 39 2.16 13.55 27.44
CA TYR A 39 1.11 12.69 27.96
C TYR A 39 1.68 11.30 28.27
N PRO A 40 1.32 10.69 29.41
CA PRO A 40 1.82 9.38 29.82
C PRO A 40 1.13 8.24 29.06
N ILE A 41 1.24 8.25 27.73
CA ILE A 41 0.68 7.23 26.82
C ILE A 41 1.78 6.22 26.50
N ALA A 42 1.59 4.97 26.92
CA ALA A 42 2.58 3.91 26.74
C ALA A 42 2.05 2.76 25.85
N GLY A 43 2.97 1.98 25.25
CA GLY A 43 2.61 0.77 24.50
C GLY A 43 1.84 1.02 23.22
N VAL A 44 1.96 2.21 22.63
CA VAL A 44 1.33 2.58 21.35
C VAL A 44 2.37 2.65 20.24
N VAL A 45 1.95 2.34 19.02
CA VAL A 45 2.71 2.59 17.81
C VAL A 45 2.44 4.02 17.37
N ARG A 46 3.49 4.83 17.23
CA ARG A 46 3.41 6.18 16.63
C ARG A 46 3.60 6.06 15.13
N SER A 47 2.82 6.82 14.37
CA SER A 47 2.86 6.86 12.91
C SER A 47 2.22 8.17 12.45
N ALA A 48 2.19 8.42 11.14
CA ALA A 48 1.35 9.43 10.53
C ALA A 48 0.23 8.82 9.65
N ILE A 49 -0.90 9.53 9.57
CA ILE A 49 -1.98 9.21 8.62
C ILE A 49 -1.79 9.90 7.27
N GLY A 50 -0.94 10.93 7.23
CA GLY A 50 -0.77 11.83 6.11
C GLY A 50 0.18 12.97 6.40
N VAL A 51 0.33 13.86 5.43
CA VAL A 51 1.17 15.06 5.51
C VAL A 51 0.44 16.25 4.91
N THR A 52 0.44 17.37 5.63
CA THR A 52 -0.18 18.61 5.17
C THR A 52 0.65 19.28 4.07
N ARG A 53 0.13 20.34 3.44
CA ARG A 53 0.90 21.14 2.47
C ARG A 53 2.11 21.90 3.02
N ALA A 54 2.18 22.09 4.33
CA ALA A 54 3.37 22.67 4.99
C ALA A 54 4.40 21.59 5.38
N ASP A 55 4.24 20.37 4.84
CA ASP A 55 5.06 19.20 5.14
C ASP A 55 5.07 18.85 6.64
N THR A 56 3.94 19.13 7.33
CA THR A 56 3.72 18.73 8.72
C THR A 56 2.99 17.38 8.74
N PRO A 57 3.57 16.33 9.34
CA PRO A 57 2.88 15.06 9.52
C PRO A 57 1.59 15.20 10.33
N ILE A 58 0.57 14.43 9.96
CA ILE A 58 -0.68 14.32 10.70
C ILE A 58 -0.56 13.09 11.62
N PRO A 59 -0.31 13.26 12.92
CA PRO A 59 0.10 12.15 13.79
C PRO A 59 -1.06 11.18 14.07
N CYS A 60 -0.71 9.92 14.30
CA CYS A 60 -1.59 8.94 14.92
C CYS A 60 -0.87 8.05 15.95
N LEU A 61 -1.66 7.63 16.94
CA LEU A 61 -1.28 6.73 18.02
C LEU A 61 -2.15 5.48 17.90
N LEU A 62 -1.51 4.36 17.61
CA LEU A 62 -2.18 3.09 17.36
C LEU A 62 -1.93 2.13 18.52
N SER A 63 -3.01 1.65 19.15
CA SER A 63 -2.89 0.49 20.02
C SER A 63 -2.48 -0.73 19.17
N PRO A 64 -1.52 -1.57 19.59
CA PRO A 64 -1.11 -2.75 18.82
C PRO A 64 -2.27 -3.65 18.40
N GLU A 65 -3.29 -3.82 19.26
CA GLU A 65 -4.48 -4.62 18.93
C GLU A 65 -5.42 -3.98 17.92
N SER A 66 -5.22 -2.70 17.58
CA SER A 66 -5.92 -2.05 16.45
C SER A 66 -5.33 -2.45 15.09
N LEU A 67 -4.07 -2.90 15.06
CA LEU A 67 -3.40 -3.43 13.88
C LEU A 67 -3.63 -4.94 13.72
N ASP A 68 -4.11 -5.60 14.78
CA ASP A 68 -4.49 -7.01 14.76
C ASP A 68 -5.90 -7.17 14.17
N ALA A 69 -5.95 -7.71 12.96
CA ALA A 69 -7.20 -8.00 12.25
C ALA A 69 -8.08 -9.03 12.98
N ASP A 70 -7.47 -9.96 13.70
CA ASP A 70 -8.13 -11.06 14.42
C ASP A 70 -8.61 -10.65 15.82
N SER A 71 -8.23 -9.45 16.26
CA SER A 71 -8.70 -8.87 17.52
C SER A 71 -10.23 -8.86 17.59
N LYS A 72 -10.73 -9.35 18.73
CA LYS A 72 -12.15 -9.34 19.10
C LYS A 72 -12.55 -8.10 19.89
N LYS A 73 -11.59 -7.22 20.20
CA LYS A 73 -11.85 -5.98 20.93
C LYS A 73 -12.60 -5.01 20.04
N PHE A 74 -13.54 -4.28 20.62
CA PHE A 74 -14.25 -3.21 19.93
C PHE A 74 -13.32 -2.00 19.77
N HIS A 75 -13.10 -1.56 18.53
CA HIS A 75 -12.11 -0.54 18.20
C HIS A 75 -12.73 0.86 18.14
N ILE A 76 -12.29 1.74 19.03
CA ILE A 76 -12.69 3.16 19.05
C ILE A 76 -11.53 4.00 18.51
N LEU A 77 -11.82 4.87 17.54
CA LEU A 77 -10.89 5.88 17.06
C LEU A 77 -11.29 7.25 17.60
N LEU A 78 -10.36 7.91 18.29
CA LEU A 78 -10.50 9.31 18.70
C LEU A 78 -9.87 10.23 17.66
N ILE A 79 -10.51 11.36 17.38
CA ILE A 79 -9.98 12.40 16.51
C ILE A 79 -10.02 13.72 17.29
N GLY A 80 -8.87 14.39 17.38
CA GLY A 80 -8.74 15.72 17.96
C GLY A 80 -8.26 16.76 16.94
N GLY A 81 -8.52 18.03 17.21
CA GLY A 81 -7.99 19.16 16.43
C GLY A 81 -8.54 19.28 15.00
N LEU A 82 -9.62 18.59 14.65
CA LEU A 82 -10.28 18.74 13.34
C LEU A 82 -10.88 20.15 13.15
N ASP A 83 -11.24 20.78 14.27
CA ASP A 83 -11.69 22.17 14.40
C ASP A 83 -10.54 23.19 14.49
N GLY A 84 -9.29 22.76 14.38
CA GLY A 84 -8.11 23.63 14.47
C GLY A 84 -7.84 24.15 15.89
N GLN A 85 -8.38 23.55 16.94
CA GLN A 85 -8.17 24.02 18.32
C GLN A 85 -7.21 23.12 19.10
N LEU A 86 -6.23 23.73 19.79
CA LEU A 86 -5.33 23.01 20.67
C LEU A 86 -6.08 22.35 21.85
N ALA A 87 -7.18 22.93 22.32
CA ALA A 87 -8.01 22.36 23.37
C ALA A 87 -8.61 21.00 22.97
N SER A 88 -9.02 20.84 21.70
CA SER A 88 -9.53 19.58 21.14
C SER A 88 -8.45 18.51 21.01
N VAL A 89 -7.19 18.92 20.73
CA VAL A 89 -6.02 18.02 20.76
C VAL A 89 -5.78 17.49 22.17
N ARG A 90 -5.77 18.39 23.18
CA ARG A 90 -5.60 18.00 24.60
C ARG A 90 -6.70 17.04 25.04
N LEU A 91 -7.95 17.34 24.68
CA LEU A 91 -9.10 16.49 24.99
C LEU A 91 -8.92 15.05 24.46
N ALA A 92 -8.44 14.89 23.22
CA ALA A 92 -8.19 13.57 22.64
C ALA A 92 -7.09 12.79 23.35
N LEU A 93 -5.99 13.46 23.72
CA LEU A 93 -4.88 12.85 24.45
C LEU A 93 -5.28 12.48 25.89
N GLU A 94 -6.00 13.36 26.59
CA GLU A 94 -6.54 13.09 27.92
C GLU A 94 -7.51 11.90 27.93
N ALA A 95 -8.40 11.82 26.94
CA ALA A 95 -9.33 10.69 26.80
C ALA A 95 -8.56 9.37 26.60
N MET A 96 -7.53 9.37 25.76
CA MET A 96 -6.68 8.19 25.57
C MET A 96 -5.93 7.79 26.85
N VAL A 97 -5.39 8.76 27.60
CA VAL A 97 -4.75 8.50 28.91
C VAL A 97 -5.74 7.93 29.92
N ALA A 98 -6.95 8.49 29.97
CA ALA A 98 -8.00 7.99 30.86
C ALA A 98 -8.36 6.53 30.53
N PHE A 99 -8.45 6.17 29.26
CA PHE A 99 -8.66 4.79 28.83
C PHE A 99 -7.54 3.86 29.29
N GLN A 100 -6.27 4.26 29.15
CA GLN A 100 -5.13 3.42 29.56
C GLN A 100 -5.08 3.15 31.07
N LYS A 101 -5.65 4.05 31.89
CA LYS A 101 -5.74 3.85 33.35
C LYS A 101 -6.83 2.83 33.73
N GLU A 102 -7.81 2.58 32.87
CA GLU A 102 -8.96 1.71 33.14
C GLU A 102 -8.76 0.28 32.62
N SER A 103 -8.05 -0.54 33.39
CA SER A 103 -7.67 -1.91 33.01
C SER A 103 -8.84 -2.84 32.66
N LYS A 104 -10.05 -2.58 33.20
CA LYS A 104 -11.26 -3.35 32.85
C LYS A 104 -11.76 -3.07 31.43
N LEU A 105 -11.52 -1.86 30.91
CA LEU A 105 -11.94 -1.50 29.56
C LEU A 105 -11.02 -2.15 28.51
N SER A 106 -9.72 -2.21 28.77
CA SER A 106 -8.73 -2.74 27.82
C SER A 106 -8.91 -4.23 27.48
N GLN A 107 -9.64 -4.99 28.31
CA GLN A 107 -10.00 -6.38 28.01
C GLN A 107 -10.98 -6.49 26.84
N ARG A 108 -11.79 -5.45 26.60
CA ARG A 108 -12.93 -5.49 25.68
C ARG A 108 -12.85 -4.45 24.57
N TYR A 109 -12.09 -3.39 24.79
CA TYR A 109 -11.95 -2.25 23.89
C TYR A 109 -10.49 -2.04 23.53
N THR A 110 -10.26 -1.51 22.34
CA THR A 110 -8.97 -0.97 21.91
C THR A 110 -9.19 0.45 21.40
N VAL A 111 -8.26 1.35 21.69
CA VAL A 111 -8.40 2.78 21.38
C VAL A 111 -7.19 3.26 20.57
N SER A 112 -7.47 3.87 19.42
CA SER A 112 -6.46 4.60 18.65
C SER A 112 -6.82 6.08 18.62
N CYS A 113 -5.86 6.94 18.32
CA CYS A 113 -6.05 8.38 18.33
C CYS A 113 -5.35 9.05 17.15
N VAL A 114 -6.04 9.94 16.45
CA VAL A 114 -5.44 11.00 15.63
C VAL A 114 -5.50 12.26 16.47
N PRO A 115 -4.48 12.57 17.30
CA PRO A 115 -4.58 13.61 18.31
C PRO A 115 -4.73 15.00 17.69
N CYS A 116 -4.15 15.23 16.52
CA CYS A 116 -4.27 16.49 15.80
C CYS A 116 -4.45 16.25 14.30
N ALA A 117 -5.70 16.33 13.84
CA ALA A 117 -6.06 16.16 12.44
C ALA A 117 -5.57 17.31 11.54
N ARG A 118 -5.46 18.54 12.08
CA ARG A 118 -5.10 19.74 11.31
C ARG A 118 -3.95 20.51 11.99
N PRO A 119 -2.73 19.95 12.00
CA PRO A 119 -1.62 20.52 12.77
C PRO A 119 -1.26 21.95 12.37
N ASP A 120 -1.32 22.30 11.08
CA ASP A 120 -1.01 23.67 10.64
C ASP A 120 -2.16 24.66 10.84
N ALA A 121 -3.35 24.19 11.19
CA ALA A 121 -4.52 25.03 11.42
C ALA A 121 -4.69 25.44 12.89
N LEU A 122 -3.82 24.91 13.78
CA LEU A 122 -3.90 25.17 15.21
C LEU A 122 -3.86 26.66 15.51
N ASP A 123 -4.90 27.11 16.23
CA ASP A 123 -5.08 28.47 16.75
C ASP A 123 -5.01 29.58 15.68
N ARG A 124 -5.29 29.25 14.41
CA ARG A 124 -5.51 30.24 13.34
C ARG A 124 -6.89 30.88 13.49
N GLU A 125 -6.96 32.19 13.27
CA GLU A 125 -8.24 32.94 13.30
C GLU A 125 -9.24 32.45 12.24
N THR A 126 -8.74 31.98 11.09
CA THR A 126 -9.55 31.44 10.00
C THR A 126 -8.96 30.12 9.51
N ILE A 127 -9.82 29.12 9.36
CA ILE A 127 -9.45 27.80 8.84
C ILE A 127 -10.42 27.43 7.70
N HIS A 128 -9.89 26.91 6.60
CA HIS A 128 -10.74 26.42 5.51
C HIS A 128 -11.58 25.24 5.99
N ALA A 129 -12.87 25.21 5.66
CA ALA A 129 -13.73 24.07 5.98
C ALA A 129 -13.24 22.83 5.22
N GLN A 130 -13.18 21.69 5.90
CA GLN A 130 -12.97 20.38 5.27
C GLN A 130 -14.34 19.81 4.91
N SER A 131 -14.43 19.13 3.76
CA SER A 131 -15.67 18.50 3.31
C SER A 131 -15.50 16.99 3.17
N PHE A 132 -16.44 16.25 3.75
CA PHE A 132 -16.50 14.79 3.72
C PHE A 132 -17.81 14.31 3.08
N PRO A 133 -17.79 13.23 2.26
CA PRO A 133 -16.61 12.57 1.70
C PRO A 133 -15.79 13.53 0.81
N PRO A 134 -14.46 13.46 0.83
CA PRO A 134 -13.63 14.34 0.03
C PRO A 134 -13.82 14.03 -1.46
N ARG A 135 -13.80 15.08 -2.29
CA ARG A 135 -13.94 15.00 -3.76
C ARG A 135 -12.62 15.35 -4.45
N GLY A 136 -12.53 14.99 -5.73
CA GLY A 136 -11.38 15.33 -6.58
C GLY A 136 -10.20 14.36 -6.46
N ASN A 137 -9.04 14.81 -6.92
CA ASN A 137 -7.83 14.00 -6.97
C ASN A 137 -7.17 13.95 -5.58
N ALA A 138 -7.23 12.78 -4.92
CA ALA A 138 -6.65 12.60 -3.60
C ALA A 138 -5.21 13.14 -3.52
N TYR A 139 -4.92 13.92 -2.49
CA TYR A 139 -3.62 14.54 -2.18
C TYR A 139 -3.15 15.65 -3.15
N ASN A 140 -3.63 15.66 -4.39
CA ASN A 140 -3.40 16.73 -5.36
C ASN A 140 -4.47 17.83 -5.30
N GLN A 141 -4.82 18.30 -4.10
CA GLN A 141 -5.79 19.38 -3.90
C GLN A 141 -5.27 20.34 -2.81
N PRO A 142 -5.13 21.65 -3.11
CA PRO A 142 -4.63 22.62 -2.14
C PRO A 142 -5.43 22.72 -0.82
N ASP A 143 -6.75 22.62 -0.90
CA ASP A 143 -7.62 23.03 0.22
C ASP A 143 -8.30 21.85 0.96
N ASN A 144 -8.06 20.61 0.56
CA ASN A 144 -8.80 19.43 1.09
C ASN A 144 -7.95 18.15 1.18
N ASP A 145 -6.63 18.28 1.28
CA ASP A 145 -5.68 17.16 1.41
C ASP A 145 -5.88 16.38 2.72
N VAL A 146 -6.04 17.08 3.85
CA VAL A 146 -6.31 16.48 5.17
C VAL A 146 -7.56 15.60 5.14
N ALA A 147 -8.65 16.06 4.53
CA ALA A 147 -9.86 15.25 4.41
C ALA A 147 -9.62 13.96 3.62
N HIS A 148 -8.82 14.00 2.54
CA HIS A 148 -8.42 12.78 1.81
C HIS A 148 -7.60 11.83 2.69
N TYR A 149 -6.64 12.32 3.48
CA TYR A 149 -5.86 11.48 4.39
C TYR A 149 -6.74 10.82 5.45
N LEU A 150 -7.54 11.61 6.18
CA LEU A 150 -8.46 11.10 7.20
C LEU A 150 -9.45 10.10 6.63
N TRP A 151 -10.18 10.48 5.57
CA TRP A 151 -11.20 9.63 4.97
C TRP A 151 -10.63 8.28 4.54
N ARG A 152 -9.47 8.31 3.88
CA ARG A 152 -8.89 7.10 3.32
C ARG A 152 -8.29 6.21 4.39
N TRP A 153 -7.58 6.81 5.34
CA TRP A 153 -6.96 6.11 6.46
C TRP A 153 -8.00 5.49 7.40
N ILE A 154 -9.06 6.24 7.75
CA ILE A 154 -10.17 5.74 8.59
C ILE A 154 -10.85 4.55 7.92
N GLY A 155 -11.12 4.64 6.60
CA GLY A 155 -11.67 3.51 5.85
C GLY A 155 -10.78 2.27 5.91
N MET A 156 -9.47 2.43 5.72
CA MET A 156 -8.54 1.29 5.71
C MET A 156 -8.24 0.72 7.10
N HIS A 157 -8.27 1.54 8.15
CA HIS A 157 -8.18 1.06 9.54
C HIS A 157 -9.48 0.47 10.06
N ALA A 158 -10.62 0.91 9.51
CA ALA A 158 -11.96 0.41 9.79
C ALA A 158 -12.27 0.24 11.30
N PRO A 159 -12.23 1.32 12.11
CA PRO A 159 -12.67 1.24 13.49
C PRO A 159 -14.16 0.88 13.58
N ASP A 160 -14.58 0.40 14.74
CA ASP A 160 -15.99 0.10 15.02
C ASP A 160 -16.78 1.36 15.39
N LEU A 161 -16.10 2.38 15.91
CA LEU A 161 -16.65 3.69 16.25
C LEU A 161 -15.60 4.79 16.08
N VAL A 162 -16.01 5.95 15.55
CA VAL A 162 -15.21 7.18 15.53
C VAL A 162 -15.83 8.23 16.46
N ILE A 163 -15.00 8.88 17.27
CA ILE A 163 -15.39 10.00 18.14
C ILE A 163 -14.56 11.23 17.75
N ASP A 164 -15.24 12.24 17.20
CA ASP A 164 -14.67 13.57 16.94
C ASP A 164 -14.75 14.41 18.23
N LEU A 165 -13.61 14.63 18.88
CA LEU A 165 -13.50 15.34 20.14
C LEU A 165 -13.30 16.84 19.89
N ARG A 166 -14.26 17.65 20.32
CA ARG A 166 -14.24 19.12 20.15
C ARG A 166 -14.42 19.84 21.47
N ALA A 167 -13.47 20.67 21.85
CA ALA A 167 -13.54 21.43 23.10
C ALA A 167 -14.76 22.37 23.19
N VAL A 168 -15.32 22.77 22.04
CA VAL A 168 -16.54 23.59 21.97
C VAL A 168 -17.79 22.70 22.00
N GLY A 169 -18.64 22.88 23.01
CA GLY A 169 -19.91 22.16 23.16
C GLY A 169 -20.09 21.40 24.47
N ASN A 170 -19.16 21.53 25.44
CA ASN A 170 -19.21 20.85 26.73
C ASN A 170 -19.39 19.32 26.60
N ASP A 171 -20.09 18.70 27.54
CA ASP A 171 -20.30 17.25 27.62
C ASP A 171 -21.39 16.72 26.66
N GLU A 172 -21.99 17.57 25.84
CA GLU A 172 -23.05 17.17 24.91
C GLU A 172 -22.55 16.26 23.79
N TRP A 173 -23.41 15.35 23.33
CA TRP A 173 -23.16 14.51 22.16
C TRP A 173 -23.92 15.02 20.93
N VAL A 174 -23.18 15.36 19.87
CA VAL A 174 -23.73 15.76 18.57
C VAL A 174 -23.81 14.54 17.65
N TYR A 175 -25.03 14.23 17.22
CA TYR A 175 -25.33 13.07 16.38
C TYR A 175 -25.43 13.45 14.89
N PRO A 176 -25.13 12.52 13.96
CA PRO A 176 -25.43 12.70 12.55
C PRO A 176 -26.95 12.75 12.31
N ASN A 177 -27.40 13.46 11.27
CA ASN A 177 -28.82 13.51 10.88
C ASN A 177 -29.41 12.11 10.56
N GLN A 178 -28.59 11.20 10.04
CA GLN A 178 -28.96 9.82 9.75
C GLN A 178 -28.03 8.87 10.51
N PRO A 179 -28.30 8.60 11.79
CA PRO A 179 -27.40 7.79 12.61
C PRO A 179 -27.38 6.33 12.17
N ALA A 180 -26.19 5.75 12.17
CA ALA A 180 -26.02 4.30 12.02
C ALA A 180 -26.81 3.55 13.10
N LYS A 181 -27.16 2.29 12.82
CA LYS A 181 -27.97 1.46 13.72
C LYS A 181 -27.44 1.43 15.16
N LEU A 182 -26.11 1.27 15.32
CA LEU A 182 -25.46 1.26 16.62
C LEU A 182 -25.75 2.54 17.43
N LEU A 183 -25.76 3.70 16.78
CA LEU A 183 -25.95 4.97 17.47
C LEU A 183 -27.39 5.16 17.95
N LYS A 184 -28.37 4.68 17.18
CA LYS A 184 -29.79 4.67 17.59
C LYS A 184 -30.00 3.81 18.84
N GLU A 185 -29.26 2.72 18.98
CA GLU A 185 -29.31 1.85 20.15
C GLU A 185 -28.59 2.47 21.35
N LEU A 186 -27.43 3.13 21.14
CA LEU A 186 -26.72 3.83 22.19
C LEU A 186 -27.52 5.01 22.76
N GLN A 187 -28.28 5.70 21.92
CA GLN A 187 -29.16 6.80 22.33
C GLN A 187 -30.14 6.40 23.43
N SER A 188 -30.69 5.18 23.41
CA SER A 188 -31.62 4.73 24.45
C SER A 188 -30.95 4.35 25.78
N HIS A 189 -29.61 4.41 25.86
CA HIS A 189 -28.83 3.93 27.01
C HIS A 189 -28.13 5.05 27.81
N GLY A 190 -28.63 6.28 27.72
CA GLY A 190 -28.29 7.37 28.66
C GLY A 190 -27.10 8.22 28.25
N LEU A 191 -26.87 8.40 26.94
CA LEU A 191 -25.99 9.47 26.44
C LEU A 191 -26.78 10.79 26.40
N ASP A 192 -26.15 11.89 26.82
CA ASP A 192 -26.74 13.23 26.80
C ASP A 192 -26.65 13.84 25.39
N ILE A 193 -27.69 13.61 24.59
CA ILE A 193 -27.70 13.99 23.17
C ILE A 193 -28.19 15.42 23.01
N SER A 194 -27.38 16.25 22.36
CA SER A 194 -27.77 17.63 22.05
C SER A 194 -28.91 17.68 21.03
N ASP A 195 -29.70 18.75 21.05
CA ASP A 195 -30.63 19.09 19.96
C ASP A 195 -29.91 19.46 18.64
N ARG A 196 -28.59 19.60 18.67
CA ARG A 196 -27.75 19.92 17.50
C ARG A 196 -27.42 18.66 16.71
N THR A 197 -27.48 18.78 15.40
CA THR A 197 -27.03 17.72 14.49
C THR A 197 -25.75 18.09 13.77
N ALA A 198 -24.95 17.08 13.43
CA ALA A 198 -23.71 17.26 12.69
C ALA A 198 -24.01 17.81 11.27
N PRO A 199 -23.27 18.82 10.78
CA PRO A 199 -23.41 19.34 9.43
C PRO A 199 -23.30 18.21 8.38
N PRO A 200 -24.08 18.22 7.29
CA PRO A 200 -24.10 17.13 6.30
C PRO A 200 -22.74 16.80 5.67
N ASP A 201 -21.86 17.79 5.56
CA ASP A 201 -20.51 17.70 4.98
C ASP A 201 -19.41 17.46 6.04
N SER A 202 -19.80 17.28 7.30
CA SER A 202 -18.86 16.94 8.39
C SER A 202 -18.40 15.48 8.31
N LEU A 203 -17.23 15.21 8.90
CA LEU A 203 -16.70 13.85 9.01
C LEU A 203 -17.71 12.90 9.70
N VAL A 204 -18.35 13.36 10.77
CA VAL A 204 -19.35 12.61 11.53
C VAL A 204 -20.54 12.23 10.65
N ALA A 205 -21.12 13.18 9.92
CA ALA A 205 -22.25 12.88 9.04
C ALA A 205 -21.85 11.92 7.91
N ALA A 206 -20.68 12.14 7.30
CA ALA A 206 -20.22 11.39 6.15
C ALA A 206 -19.88 9.93 6.46
N LEU A 207 -19.19 9.66 7.58
CA LEU A 207 -18.81 8.28 7.95
C LEU A 207 -20.03 7.39 8.22
N ASN A 208 -21.13 7.95 8.73
CA ASN A 208 -22.36 7.20 8.97
C ASN A 208 -23.14 6.87 7.68
N GLN A 209 -22.92 7.60 6.59
CA GLN A 209 -23.76 7.54 5.38
C GLN A 209 -23.03 7.02 4.14
N HIS A 210 -21.70 7.10 4.11
CA HIS A 210 -20.91 6.79 2.93
C HIS A 210 -19.81 5.78 3.24
N GLN A 211 -19.39 5.06 2.19
CA GLN A 211 -18.33 4.06 2.31
C GLN A 211 -16.96 4.73 2.27
N ALA A 212 -16.33 4.87 3.44
CA ALA A 212 -14.95 5.34 3.53
C ALA A 212 -14.04 4.38 2.76
N SER A 213 -13.21 4.88 1.83
CA SER A 213 -12.37 4.05 0.94
C SER A 213 -13.09 2.90 0.22
N GLY A 214 -14.41 3.01 -0.01
CA GLY A 214 -15.19 1.91 -0.58
C GLY A 214 -15.17 0.63 0.26
N VAL A 215 -14.99 0.73 1.60
CA VAL A 215 -15.09 -0.42 2.51
C VAL A 215 -16.45 -0.51 3.21
N GLY A 216 -17.00 0.60 3.69
CA GLY A 216 -18.26 0.58 4.43
C GLY A 216 -18.47 1.84 5.26
N SER A 217 -19.69 2.00 5.78
CA SER A 217 -19.98 3.06 6.75
C SER A 217 -19.36 2.71 8.12
N ILE A 218 -19.09 3.76 8.89
CA ILE A 218 -18.52 3.67 10.24
C ILE A 218 -19.37 4.56 11.16
N PRO A 219 -19.95 4.01 12.24
CA PRO A 219 -20.61 4.82 13.25
C PRO A 219 -19.66 5.93 13.74
N ALA A 220 -20.14 7.17 13.71
CA ALA A 220 -19.37 8.33 14.14
C ALA A 220 -20.26 9.35 14.86
N LEU A 221 -19.67 10.03 15.84
CA LEU A 221 -20.33 11.02 16.69
C LEU A 221 -19.31 12.04 17.21
N GLN A 222 -19.79 13.19 17.65
CA GLN A 222 -18.96 14.28 18.16
C GLN A 222 -19.32 14.61 19.60
N THR A 223 -18.33 14.97 20.43
CA THR A 223 -18.57 15.48 21.79
C THR A 223 -17.39 16.33 22.28
N GLY A 224 -17.63 17.19 23.26
CA GLY A 224 -16.57 17.87 24.02
C GLY A 224 -16.27 17.24 25.38
N SER A 225 -16.86 16.07 25.67
CA SER A 225 -16.69 15.45 26.97
C SER A 225 -15.31 14.84 27.19
N ARG A 226 -14.70 15.17 28.33
CA ARG A 226 -13.48 14.50 28.85
C ARG A 226 -13.75 13.05 29.26
N HIS A 227 -15.01 12.69 29.46
CA HIS A 227 -15.46 11.36 29.87
C HIS A 227 -16.08 10.56 28.71
N ALA A 228 -15.84 10.97 27.47
CA ALA A 228 -16.38 10.32 26.27
C ALA A 228 -16.19 8.79 26.26
N ILE A 229 -14.98 8.30 26.60
CA ILE A 229 -14.70 6.86 26.60
C ILE A 229 -15.43 6.11 27.74
N PRO A 230 -15.33 6.51 29.01
CA PRO A 230 -16.12 5.90 30.08
C PRO A 230 -17.62 5.85 29.79
N TRP A 231 -18.19 6.93 29.24
CA TRP A 231 -19.61 6.99 28.93
C TRP A 231 -20.01 6.08 27.77
N ILE A 232 -19.28 6.14 26.65
CA ILE A 232 -19.60 5.32 25.49
C ILE A 232 -19.41 3.83 25.77
N THR A 233 -18.37 3.47 26.53
CA THR A 233 -18.13 2.07 26.91
C THR A 233 -19.18 1.58 27.91
N ALA A 234 -19.59 2.39 28.88
CA ALA A 234 -20.69 2.07 29.78
C ALA A 234 -22.03 1.89 29.03
N ALA A 235 -22.32 2.75 28.03
CA ALA A 235 -23.49 2.60 27.17
C ALA A 235 -23.41 1.30 26.35
N LEU A 236 -22.25 1.04 25.71
CA LEU A 236 -22.01 -0.19 24.93
C LEU A 236 -22.12 -1.46 25.78
N ASP A 237 -21.70 -1.42 27.04
CA ASP A 237 -21.77 -2.56 27.95
C ASP A 237 -23.18 -2.88 28.46
N ARG A 238 -24.07 -1.88 28.46
CA ARG A 238 -25.50 -2.08 28.77
C ARG A 238 -26.25 -2.71 27.62
N LEU A 239 -25.76 -2.58 26.38
CA LEU A 239 -26.34 -3.26 25.24
C LEU A 239 -26.22 -4.76 25.44
N SER A 240 -27.35 -5.45 25.57
CA SER A 240 -27.43 -6.92 25.74
C SER A 240 -27.08 -7.71 24.47
N MET A 241 -26.50 -7.07 23.46
CA MET A 241 -26.12 -7.68 22.18
C MET A 241 -24.63 -7.99 22.12
N ALA A 242 -24.26 -8.98 21.32
CA ALA A 242 -22.89 -9.10 20.82
C ALA A 242 -22.51 -7.78 20.14
N ARG A 243 -21.46 -7.11 20.63
CA ARG A 243 -21.00 -5.81 20.14
C ARG A 243 -20.76 -5.87 18.63
N PRO A 244 -21.56 -5.17 17.80
CA PRO A 244 -21.48 -5.30 16.36
C PRO A 244 -20.26 -4.54 15.85
N HIS A 245 -19.52 -5.16 14.93
CA HIS A 245 -18.48 -4.46 14.18
C HIS A 245 -19.09 -3.47 13.18
N SER A 246 -18.36 -2.40 12.84
CA SER A 246 -18.79 -1.48 11.77
C SER A 246 -18.88 -2.20 10.42
N GLU A 247 -19.64 -1.65 9.47
CA GLU A 247 -19.70 -2.21 8.11
C GLU A 247 -18.32 -2.25 7.48
N ALA A 248 -17.53 -1.19 7.66
CA ALA A 248 -16.13 -1.14 7.24
C ALA A 248 -15.30 -2.28 7.85
N ARG A 249 -15.41 -2.54 9.16
CA ARG A 249 -14.62 -3.59 9.83
C ARG A 249 -15.03 -4.98 9.34
N ASN A 250 -16.33 -5.21 9.12
CA ASN A 250 -16.83 -6.45 8.54
C ASN A 250 -16.32 -6.66 7.11
N GLU A 251 -16.30 -5.60 6.29
CA GLU A 251 -15.74 -5.67 4.94
C GLU A 251 -14.24 -5.95 4.96
N ILE A 252 -13.46 -5.30 5.82
CA ILE A 252 -12.02 -5.59 5.97
C ILE A 252 -11.82 -7.05 6.40
N LYS A 253 -12.58 -7.57 7.36
CA LYS A 253 -12.53 -9.00 7.76
C LYS A 253 -12.83 -9.93 6.59
N ARG A 254 -13.87 -9.65 5.79
CA ARG A 254 -14.19 -10.41 4.57
C ARG A 254 -13.05 -10.34 3.55
N ARG A 255 -12.45 -9.16 3.35
CA ARG A 255 -11.33 -8.99 2.43
C ARG A 255 -10.12 -9.83 2.85
N LEU A 256 -9.84 -9.87 4.14
CA LEU A 256 -8.74 -10.61 4.74
C LEU A 256 -8.99 -12.13 4.81
N SER A 257 -10.23 -12.61 4.71
CA SER A 257 -10.51 -14.06 4.76
C SER A 257 -10.25 -14.79 3.44
N ARG A 258 -10.20 -14.08 2.31
CA ARG A 258 -9.98 -14.69 0.98
C ARG A 258 -8.56 -15.25 0.87
N SER A 259 -8.40 -16.43 0.29
CA SER A 259 -7.10 -17.00 -0.08
C SER A 259 -6.44 -16.22 -1.24
N PRO A 260 -5.12 -16.35 -1.43
CA PRO A 260 -4.44 -15.78 -2.61
C PRO A 260 -5.02 -16.28 -3.94
N LEU A 261 -5.44 -17.54 -4.01
CA LEU A 261 -6.03 -18.10 -5.22
C LEU A 261 -7.42 -17.52 -5.51
N GLU A 262 -8.24 -17.29 -4.49
CA GLU A 262 -9.53 -16.60 -4.66
C GLU A 262 -9.34 -15.16 -5.14
N ILE A 263 -8.39 -14.43 -4.55
CA ILE A 263 -8.06 -13.06 -4.98
C ILE A 263 -7.56 -13.05 -6.43
N ALA A 264 -6.67 -13.97 -6.81
CA ALA A 264 -6.18 -14.06 -8.18
C ALA A 264 -7.33 -14.34 -9.17
N ARG A 265 -8.28 -15.22 -8.81
CA ARG A 265 -9.48 -15.46 -9.62
C ARG A 265 -10.35 -14.20 -9.77
N GLU A 266 -10.67 -13.53 -8.66
CA GLU A 266 -11.46 -12.28 -8.66
C GLU A 266 -10.82 -11.20 -9.55
N LEU A 267 -9.50 -11.01 -9.46
CA LEU A 267 -8.76 -10.03 -10.26
C LEU A 267 -8.72 -10.44 -11.75
N SER A 268 -8.55 -11.73 -12.03
CA SER A 268 -8.45 -12.25 -13.41
C SER A 268 -9.75 -12.16 -14.23
N VAL A 269 -10.88 -11.87 -13.57
CA VAL A 269 -12.17 -11.57 -14.23
C VAL A 269 -12.21 -10.14 -14.78
N VAL A 270 -11.37 -9.24 -14.26
CA VAL A 270 -11.38 -7.81 -14.59
C VAL A 270 -10.15 -7.42 -15.38
N TYR A 271 -8.97 -7.94 -15.01
CA TYR A 271 -7.68 -7.48 -15.52
C TYR A 271 -7.02 -8.51 -16.44
N GLY A 272 -6.31 -8.03 -17.48
CA GLY A 272 -5.51 -8.88 -18.37
C GLY A 272 -6.27 -9.45 -19.58
N HIS A 273 -7.35 -8.79 -20.01
CA HIS A 273 -8.14 -9.19 -21.18
C HIS A 273 -7.79 -8.46 -22.47
N GLN A 274 -6.79 -7.58 -22.44
CA GLN A 274 -6.38 -6.76 -23.58
C GLN A 274 -4.86 -6.66 -23.64
N LEU A 275 -4.34 -6.60 -24.87
CA LEU A 275 -2.95 -6.34 -25.19
C LEU A 275 -2.91 -5.44 -26.44
N ASP A 276 -3.53 -4.27 -26.35
CA ASP A 276 -3.63 -3.33 -27.48
C ASP A 276 -2.32 -2.63 -27.81
N SER A 277 -1.44 -2.54 -26.81
CA SER A 277 -0.06 -2.15 -26.97
C SER A 277 0.82 -3.05 -26.10
N VAL A 278 2.03 -3.34 -26.58
CA VAL A 278 3.03 -4.07 -25.81
C VAL A 278 3.63 -3.11 -24.80
N GLN A 279 2.98 -2.99 -23.65
CA GLN A 279 3.38 -2.14 -22.51
C GLN A 279 3.38 -3.00 -21.25
N TYR A 280 4.18 -2.66 -20.24
CA TYR A 280 4.35 -3.52 -19.07
C TYR A 280 3.04 -3.80 -18.33
N ILE A 281 2.13 -2.82 -18.26
CA ILE A 281 0.86 -2.95 -17.52
C ILE A 281 0.00 -4.08 -18.09
N PRO A 282 -0.45 -4.04 -19.36
CA PRO A 282 -1.23 -5.12 -19.94
C PRO A 282 -0.44 -6.43 -20.01
N ALA A 283 0.86 -6.37 -20.30
CA ALA A 283 1.72 -7.56 -20.34
C ALA A 283 1.75 -8.31 -19.01
N LEU A 284 2.00 -7.63 -17.89
CA LEU A 284 2.04 -8.25 -16.56
C LEU A 284 0.67 -8.76 -16.12
N ALA A 285 -0.42 -8.10 -16.50
CA ALA A 285 -1.77 -8.60 -16.24
C ALA A 285 -2.04 -9.92 -16.99
N VAL A 286 -1.65 -10.00 -18.27
CA VAL A 286 -1.75 -11.23 -19.08
C VAL A 286 -0.87 -12.34 -18.50
N ILE A 287 0.36 -12.01 -18.08
CA ILE A 287 1.26 -12.95 -17.39
C ILE A 287 0.62 -13.46 -16.09
N GLY A 288 0.01 -12.59 -15.30
CA GLY A 288 -0.75 -12.96 -14.11
C GLY A 288 -1.85 -13.99 -14.40
N ARG A 289 -2.60 -13.81 -15.51
CA ARG A 289 -3.61 -14.79 -15.94
C ARG A 289 -3.00 -16.12 -16.36
N MET A 290 -1.90 -16.12 -17.11
CA MET A 290 -1.20 -17.37 -17.46
C MET A 290 -0.75 -18.15 -16.22
N ARG A 291 -0.20 -17.43 -15.23
CA ARG A 291 0.22 -18.01 -13.95
C ARG A 291 -0.96 -18.57 -13.15
N LEU A 292 -2.10 -17.89 -13.17
CA LEU A 292 -3.34 -18.42 -12.59
C LEU A 292 -3.77 -19.73 -13.28
N GLY A 293 -3.69 -19.79 -14.61
CA GLY A 293 -4.01 -20.99 -15.38
C GLY A 293 -3.18 -22.20 -14.97
N GLU A 294 -1.88 -22.01 -14.77
CA GLU A 294 -0.99 -23.04 -14.22
C GLU A 294 -1.40 -23.46 -12.79
N LEU A 295 -1.70 -22.50 -11.91
CA LEU A 295 -2.12 -22.78 -10.54
C LEU A 295 -3.45 -23.55 -10.44
N THR A 296 -4.35 -23.37 -11.41
CA THR A 296 -5.67 -23.99 -11.45
C THR A 296 -5.78 -25.13 -12.46
N ASN A 297 -4.71 -25.47 -13.16
CA ASN A 297 -4.73 -26.38 -14.31
C ASN A 297 -5.79 -26.01 -15.36
N ASP A 298 -5.98 -24.70 -15.59
CA ASP A 298 -6.90 -24.19 -16.60
C ASP A 298 -6.12 -23.76 -17.87
N PRO A 299 -6.12 -24.58 -18.94
CA PRO A 299 -5.43 -24.24 -20.17
C PRO A 299 -6.11 -23.11 -20.96
N GLN A 300 -7.34 -22.71 -20.62
CA GLN A 300 -8.03 -21.62 -21.31
C GLN A 300 -7.31 -20.29 -21.11
N LEU A 301 -6.73 -20.04 -19.93
CA LEU A 301 -6.02 -18.79 -19.65
C LEU A 301 -4.74 -18.63 -20.50
N LEU A 302 -4.07 -19.73 -20.84
CA LEU A 302 -2.96 -19.71 -21.81
C LEU A 302 -3.48 -19.50 -23.24
N ARG A 303 -4.57 -20.16 -23.64
CA ARG A 303 -5.17 -19.97 -24.97
C ARG A 303 -5.62 -18.53 -25.19
N ASP A 304 -6.22 -17.90 -24.18
CA ASP A 304 -6.60 -16.50 -24.21
C ASP A 304 -5.38 -15.59 -24.38
N ALA A 305 -4.29 -15.85 -23.65
CA ALA A 305 -3.07 -15.08 -23.77
C ALA A 305 -2.42 -15.21 -25.16
N ILE A 306 -2.41 -16.42 -25.74
CA ILE A 306 -1.96 -16.66 -27.12
C ILE A 306 -2.80 -15.82 -28.09
N LYS A 307 -4.14 -15.87 -27.96
CA LYS A 307 -5.06 -15.09 -28.81
C LYS A 307 -4.80 -13.58 -28.73
N LEU A 308 -4.45 -13.06 -27.56
CA LEU A 308 -4.08 -11.65 -27.40
C LEU A 308 -2.74 -11.31 -28.07
N GLY A 309 -1.81 -12.27 -28.14
CA GLY A 309 -0.53 -12.12 -28.81
C GLY A 309 -0.57 -12.31 -30.33
N ASP A 310 -1.57 -13.04 -30.85
CA ASP A 310 -1.65 -13.43 -32.28
C ASP A 310 -1.51 -12.26 -33.26
N PRO A 311 -2.10 -11.06 -33.05
CA PRO A 311 -1.91 -9.93 -33.96
C PRO A 311 -0.44 -9.48 -34.07
N TYR A 312 0.37 -9.66 -33.02
CA TYR A 312 1.81 -9.35 -33.08
C TYR A 312 2.62 -10.46 -33.75
N LEU A 313 2.18 -11.71 -33.59
CA LEU A 313 2.82 -12.87 -34.21
C LEU A 313 2.58 -12.91 -35.72
N SER A 314 1.38 -12.50 -36.16
CA SER A 314 0.98 -12.43 -37.58
C SER A 314 1.56 -11.21 -38.31
N GLY A 315 2.09 -10.23 -37.56
CA GLY A 315 2.55 -8.95 -38.11
C GLY A 315 1.43 -7.94 -38.37
N GLU A 316 0.19 -8.22 -37.98
CA GLU A 316 -0.92 -7.26 -38.03
C GLU A 316 -0.66 -6.03 -37.14
N ARG A 317 -0.01 -6.25 -35.99
CA ARG A 317 0.42 -5.19 -35.06
C ARG A 317 1.93 -5.22 -34.86
N GLU A 318 2.55 -4.05 -34.84
CA GLU A 318 3.98 -3.92 -34.54
C GLU A 318 4.24 -3.95 -33.04
N SER A 319 5.15 -4.82 -32.59
CA SER A 319 5.50 -4.96 -31.17
C SER A 319 6.45 -3.88 -30.68
N MET A 320 7.30 -3.33 -31.56
CA MET A 320 8.28 -2.27 -31.31
C MET A 320 8.08 -1.07 -32.26
N PRO A 321 6.98 -0.30 -32.12
CA PRO A 321 6.72 0.83 -33.01
C PRO A 321 7.72 1.98 -32.79
N PRO A 322 7.86 2.95 -33.71
CA PRO A 322 8.83 4.06 -33.59
C PRO A 322 8.75 4.90 -32.31
N LYS A 323 7.58 4.97 -31.64
CA LYS A 323 7.36 5.67 -30.36
C LYS A 323 7.53 4.76 -29.14
N SER A 324 8.38 3.73 -29.24
CA SER A 324 8.68 2.81 -28.13
C SER A 324 9.37 3.53 -26.98
N ASN A 325 9.21 2.97 -25.77
CA ASN A 325 9.79 3.49 -24.54
C ASN A 325 10.12 2.32 -23.59
N GLY A 326 10.60 2.61 -22.37
CA GLY A 326 10.99 1.57 -21.41
C GLY A 326 9.84 0.59 -21.07
N SER A 327 8.60 1.07 -20.99
CA SER A 327 7.43 0.21 -20.78
C SER A 327 7.18 -0.73 -21.97
N THR A 328 7.58 -0.33 -23.19
CA THR A 328 7.58 -1.26 -24.34
C THR A 328 8.56 -2.41 -24.15
N LEU A 329 9.77 -2.14 -23.65
CA LEU A 329 10.79 -3.17 -23.44
C LEU A 329 10.31 -4.28 -22.50
N SER A 330 9.85 -3.93 -21.29
CA SER A 330 9.31 -4.92 -20.35
C SER A 330 7.95 -5.46 -20.75
N GLY A 331 7.19 -4.76 -21.60
CA GLY A 331 5.99 -5.30 -22.22
C GLY A 331 6.26 -6.62 -22.97
N HIS A 332 7.46 -6.77 -23.55
CA HIS A 332 7.86 -7.98 -24.27
C HIS A 332 8.08 -9.20 -23.37
N LEU A 333 8.05 -9.04 -22.04
CA LEU A 333 8.00 -10.18 -21.11
C LEU A 333 6.78 -11.07 -21.38
N VAL A 334 5.67 -10.54 -21.91
CA VAL A 334 4.52 -11.38 -22.27
C VAL A 334 4.89 -12.43 -23.32
N PHE A 335 5.74 -12.06 -24.28
CA PHE A 335 6.19 -12.98 -25.33
C PHE A 335 7.21 -13.98 -24.79
N SER A 336 8.11 -13.59 -23.88
CA SER A 336 9.00 -14.59 -23.24
C SER A 336 8.20 -15.62 -22.44
N GLN A 337 7.17 -15.18 -21.72
CA GLN A 337 6.29 -16.07 -20.96
C GLN A 337 5.40 -16.95 -21.86
N LEU A 338 4.96 -16.46 -23.03
CA LEU A 338 4.29 -17.27 -24.04
C LEU A 338 5.23 -18.30 -24.66
N ALA A 339 6.47 -17.93 -24.97
CA ALA A 339 7.48 -18.85 -25.50
C ALA A 339 7.71 -20.04 -24.55
N ARG A 340 7.94 -19.78 -23.26
CA ARG A 340 8.16 -20.84 -22.25
C ARG A 340 6.98 -21.79 -22.10
N ARG A 341 5.75 -21.29 -22.22
CA ARG A 341 4.52 -22.06 -21.97
C ARG A 341 4.00 -22.79 -23.20
N SER A 342 4.23 -22.24 -24.38
CA SER A 342 3.75 -22.83 -25.65
C SER A 342 4.82 -23.65 -26.37
N GLY A 343 6.10 -23.39 -26.11
CA GLY A 343 7.23 -23.96 -26.87
C GLY A 343 7.41 -23.36 -28.27
N ASP A 344 6.63 -22.35 -28.66
CA ASP A 344 6.72 -21.73 -29.98
C ASP A 344 7.81 -20.63 -30.02
N SER A 345 8.88 -20.91 -30.76
CA SER A 345 10.07 -20.04 -30.89
C SER A 345 9.79 -18.71 -31.59
N ARG A 346 8.65 -18.56 -32.28
CA ARG A 346 8.24 -17.27 -32.86
C ARG A 346 7.99 -16.22 -31.78
N TRP A 347 7.53 -16.63 -30.59
CA TRP A 347 7.42 -15.73 -29.44
C TRP A 347 8.80 -15.29 -28.92
N THR A 348 9.80 -16.18 -28.94
CA THR A 348 11.19 -15.83 -28.62
C THR A 348 11.71 -14.76 -29.58
N ALA A 349 11.41 -14.87 -30.87
CA ALA A 349 11.79 -13.86 -31.86
C ALA A 349 11.16 -12.48 -31.56
N LEU A 350 9.90 -12.44 -31.10
CA LEU A 350 9.28 -11.19 -30.65
C LEU A 350 9.95 -10.63 -29.39
N ALA A 351 10.17 -11.45 -28.36
CA ALA A 351 10.85 -11.02 -27.13
C ALA A 351 12.26 -10.44 -27.42
N LYS A 352 12.99 -11.08 -28.34
CA LYS A 352 14.34 -10.67 -28.75
C LYS A 352 14.38 -9.26 -29.35
N LYS A 353 13.32 -8.79 -30.03
CA LYS A 353 13.27 -7.42 -30.58
C LYS A 353 13.53 -6.34 -29.51
N ALA A 354 13.05 -6.55 -28.28
CA ALA A 354 13.28 -5.61 -27.18
C ALA A 354 14.67 -5.77 -26.55
N ALA A 355 15.19 -7.00 -26.42
CA ALA A 355 16.51 -7.22 -25.84
C ALA A 355 17.65 -6.77 -26.78
N ASP A 356 17.46 -6.89 -28.09
CA ASP A 356 18.44 -6.48 -29.12
C ASP A 356 18.71 -4.96 -29.12
N ASP A 357 17.77 -4.15 -28.63
CA ASP A 357 17.95 -2.70 -28.47
C ASP A 357 19.11 -2.34 -27.52
N GLY A 358 19.57 -3.29 -26.70
CA GLY A 358 20.77 -3.17 -25.87
C GLY A 358 22.09 -3.22 -26.64
N PHE A 359 22.08 -3.48 -27.95
CA PHE A 359 23.26 -3.63 -28.78
C PHE A 359 23.24 -2.66 -29.98
N ASP A 360 24.41 -2.30 -30.48
CA ASP A 360 24.56 -1.49 -31.70
C ASP A 360 24.44 -2.33 -32.99
N ALA A 361 24.57 -1.68 -34.15
CA ALA A 361 24.48 -2.34 -35.45
C ALA A 361 25.57 -3.40 -35.69
N ASN A 362 26.68 -3.35 -34.94
CA ASN A 362 27.77 -4.32 -34.99
C ASN A 362 27.63 -5.42 -33.92
N GLY A 363 26.54 -5.42 -33.17
CA GLY A 363 26.30 -6.36 -32.08
C GLY A 363 27.12 -6.07 -30.81
N GLN A 364 27.75 -4.91 -30.70
CA GLN A 364 28.46 -4.51 -29.48
C GLN A 364 27.47 -4.00 -28.43
N PRO A 365 27.68 -4.30 -27.13
CA PRO A 365 26.80 -3.82 -26.07
C PRO A 365 26.86 -2.29 -25.98
N LYS A 366 25.69 -1.65 -25.91
CA LYS A 366 25.57 -0.23 -25.57
C LYS A 366 25.88 -0.02 -24.08
N GLU A 367 26.15 1.22 -23.69
CA GLU A 367 26.39 1.60 -22.29
C GLU A 367 25.25 1.18 -21.36
N SER A 368 24.01 1.30 -21.82
CA SER A 368 22.80 0.88 -21.10
C SER A 368 21.72 0.44 -22.09
N MET A 369 20.63 -0.14 -21.59
CA MET A 369 19.40 -0.23 -22.38
C MET A 369 18.87 1.18 -22.69
N PRO A 370 18.26 1.39 -23.88
CA PRO A 370 17.67 2.68 -24.22
C PRO A 370 16.42 2.96 -23.38
N PHE A 371 15.88 4.18 -23.52
CA PHE A 371 14.63 4.61 -22.88
C PHE A 371 14.64 4.58 -21.35
N HIS A 372 15.82 4.60 -20.72
CA HIS A 372 15.97 4.58 -19.26
C HIS A 372 15.46 5.87 -18.60
N ASN A 373 15.56 7.02 -19.29
CA ASN A 373 15.11 8.34 -18.83
C ASN A 373 15.68 8.77 -17.45
N GLU A 374 16.77 8.12 -17.02
CA GLU A 374 17.38 8.23 -15.69
C GLU A 374 16.42 7.87 -14.55
N MET A 375 15.46 6.98 -14.81
CA MET A 375 14.49 6.55 -13.81
C MET A 375 14.82 5.13 -13.33
N SER A 376 14.78 4.91 -12.01
CA SER A 376 15.01 3.59 -11.40
C SER A 376 14.08 2.49 -11.93
N ASP A 377 12.92 2.87 -12.46
CA ASP A 377 12.01 2.05 -13.28
C ASP A 377 12.77 1.18 -14.28
N SER A 378 13.81 1.76 -14.90
CA SER A 378 14.58 1.13 -15.97
C SER A 378 15.29 -0.15 -15.55
N VAL A 379 15.53 -0.36 -14.26
CA VAL A 379 16.07 -1.63 -13.75
C VAL A 379 15.13 -2.78 -14.12
N PHE A 380 13.82 -2.64 -13.88
CA PHE A 380 12.82 -3.61 -14.35
C PHE A 380 12.66 -3.59 -15.87
N MET A 381 12.58 -2.39 -16.47
CA MET A 381 12.29 -2.28 -17.90
C MET A 381 13.33 -2.96 -18.80
N GLY A 382 14.61 -2.91 -18.41
CA GLY A 382 15.73 -3.46 -19.17
C GLY A 382 16.19 -4.83 -18.68
N CYS A 383 16.47 -4.99 -17.38
CA CYS A 383 17.14 -6.21 -16.88
C CYS A 383 16.28 -7.46 -17.06
N ALA A 384 14.97 -7.37 -16.83
CA ALA A 384 14.08 -8.53 -16.87
C ALA A 384 14.00 -9.12 -18.28
N ILE A 385 13.85 -8.27 -19.30
CA ILE A 385 13.76 -8.75 -20.69
C ILE A 385 15.09 -9.29 -21.21
N LEU A 386 16.22 -8.67 -20.83
CA LEU A 386 17.56 -9.17 -21.16
C LEU A 386 17.80 -10.56 -20.57
N ALA A 387 17.51 -10.75 -19.28
CA ALA A 387 17.68 -12.04 -18.63
C ALA A 387 16.76 -13.12 -19.22
N GLU A 388 15.49 -12.80 -19.48
CA GLU A 388 14.55 -13.74 -20.10
C GLU A 388 14.97 -14.14 -21.52
N VAL A 389 15.40 -13.20 -22.35
CA VAL A 389 15.87 -13.51 -23.72
C VAL A 389 17.16 -14.31 -23.68
N GLY A 390 18.14 -13.94 -22.84
CA GLY A 390 19.38 -14.72 -22.70
C GLY A 390 19.11 -16.17 -22.27
N ALA A 391 18.11 -16.40 -21.42
CA ALA A 391 17.71 -17.75 -21.02
C ALA A 391 16.92 -18.50 -22.11
N LEU A 392 16.21 -17.81 -23.01
CA LEU A 392 15.50 -18.42 -24.13
C LEU A 392 16.41 -18.73 -25.33
N THR A 393 17.48 -17.95 -25.53
CA THR A 393 18.41 -18.10 -26.66
C THR A 393 19.73 -18.75 -26.28
N GLU A 394 20.00 -18.91 -24.98
CA GLU A 394 21.27 -19.40 -24.44
C GLU A 394 22.48 -18.49 -24.78
N GLU A 395 22.24 -17.22 -25.11
CA GLU A 395 23.28 -16.26 -25.46
C GLU A 395 23.71 -15.42 -24.24
N SER A 396 24.92 -15.66 -23.74
CA SER A 396 25.47 -14.99 -22.54
C SER A 396 25.58 -13.46 -22.64
N LYS A 397 25.71 -12.91 -23.86
CA LYS A 397 25.79 -11.47 -24.11
C LYS A 397 24.64 -10.68 -23.48
N TYR A 398 23.44 -11.28 -23.41
CA TYR A 398 22.28 -10.63 -22.78
C TYR A 398 22.41 -10.58 -21.26
N PHE A 399 23.02 -11.59 -20.63
CA PHE A 399 23.31 -11.57 -19.19
C PHE A 399 24.37 -10.52 -18.85
N ASP A 400 25.41 -10.41 -19.67
CA ASP A 400 26.43 -9.36 -19.50
C ASP A 400 25.83 -7.96 -19.67
N GLN A 401 24.91 -7.80 -20.64
CA GLN A 401 24.20 -6.54 -20.82
C GLN A 401 23.21 -6.24 -19.69
N CYS A 402 22.62 -7.28 -19.07
CA CYS A 402 21.77 -7.12 -17.89
C CYS A 402 22.56 -6.53 -16.72
N VAL A 403 23.77 -7.05 -16.45
CA VAL A 403 24.65 -6.54 -15.40
C VAL A 403 25.10 -5.12 -15.70
N ARG A 404 25.52 -4.85 -16.94
CA ARG A 404 25.94 -3.51 -17.36
C ARG A 404 24.83 -2.47 -17.17
N HIS A 405 23.61 -2.79 -17.59
CA HIS A 405 22.46 -1.90 -17.42
C HIS A 405 22.11 -1.68 -15.94
N LEU A 406 22.15 -2.74 -15.12
CA LEU A 406 21.94 -2.62 -13.67
C LEU A 406 22.96 -1.65 -13.04
N GLN A 407 24.24 -1.83 -13.30
CA GLN A 407 25.32 -1.00 -12.74
C GLN A 407 25.23 0.46 -13.21
N PHE A 408 24.89 0.68 -14.47
CA PHE A 408 24.62 2.01 -15.00
C PHE A 408 23.48 2.70 -14.23
N MET A 409 22.36 2.00 -14.03
CA MET A 409 21.22 2.56 -13.29
C MET A 409 21.52 2.75 -11.80
N GLN A 410 22.33 1.87 -11.19
CA GLN A 410 22.78 2.04 -9.80
C GLN A 410 23.63 3.31 -9.64
N THR A 411 24.49 3.62 -10.60
CA THR A 411 25.30 4.84 -10.58
C THR A 411 24.43 6.11 -10.56
N LEU A 412 23.27 6.07 -11.21
CA LEU A 412 22.33 7.19 -11.26
C LEU A 412 21.36 7.23 -10.08
N CYS A 413 20.90 6.07 -9.61
CA CYS A 413 19.71 5.98 -8.76
C CYS A 413 19.91 5.30 -7.41
N LEU A 414 20.94 4.47 -7.22
CA LEU A 414 21.17 3.81 -5.93
C LEU A 414 21.72 4.84 -4.93
N ARG A 415 21.11 4.91 -3.75
CA ARG A 415 21.56 5.74 -2.61
C ARG A 415 22.48 4.91 -1.71
N ASP A 416 23.25 5.61 -0.87
CA ASP A 416 24.18 4.99 0.08
C ASP A 416 23.48 4.15 1.16
N ASP A 417 22.20 4.41 1.43
CA ASP A 417 21.37 3.63 2.36
C ASP A 417 20.73 2.39 1.73
N GLY A 418 21.04 2.10 0.46
CA GLY A 418 20.53 0.93 -0.26
C GLY A 418 19.14 1.12 -0.89
N LEU A 419 18.48 2.27 -0.70
CA LEU A 419 17.26 2.61 -1.42
C LEU A 419 17.59 3.19 -2.81
N TYR A 420 16.60 3.17 -3.71
CA TYR A 420 16.70 3.88 -4.98
C TYR A 420 15.99 5.23 -4.89
N ARG A 421 16.67 6.32 -5.24
CA ARG A 421 16.00 7.56 -5.64
C ARG A 421 15.32 7.31 -7.00
N HIS A 422 14.17 7.93 -7.25
CA HIS A 422 13.48 7.71 -8.52
C HIS A 422 14.34 8.18 -9.72
N SER A 423 14.96 9.35 -9.61
CA SER A 423 15.91 9.87 -10.61
C SER A 423 16.89 10.85 -9.96
N PRO A 424 17.98 11.25 -10.63
CA PRO A 424 18.92 12.25 -10.13
C PRO A 424 18.35 13.67 -9.91
N LEU A 425 17.04 13.90 -10.10
CA LEU A 425 16.43 15.23 -9.93
C LEU A 425 16.19 15.60 -8.45
N ASN A 426 16.06 14.60 -7.57
CA ASN A 426 15.98 14.73 -6.12
C ASN A 426 16.16 13.37 -5.45
N GLU A 427 16.27 13.36 -4.13
CA GLU A 427 16.54 12.16 -3.34
C GLU A 427 15.32 11.29 -3.03
N ALA A 428 14.12 11.60 -3.52
CA ALA A 428 12.91 10.87 -3.13
C ALA A 428 13.02 9.38 -3.47
N ALA A 429 12.96 8.55 -2.43
CA ALA A 429 12.82 7.10 -2.56
C ALA A 429 11.36 6.75 -2.90
N TRP A 430 10.91 7.13 -4.10
CA TRP A 430 9.54 6.89 -4.53
C TRP A 430 9.18 5.40 -4.45
N GLY A 431 8.01 5.07 -3.90
CA GLY A 431 7.57 3.72 -3.59
C GLY A 431 7.69 2.78 -4.79
N ARG A 432 7.05 3.12 -5.91
CA ARG A 432 7.15 2.31 -7.13
C ARG A 432 8.52 2.43 -7.83
N GLY A 433 9.21 3.55 -7.64
CA GLY A 433 10.61 3.71 -8.03
C GLY A 433 11.56 2.73 -7.32
N ASN A 434 11.17 2.21 -6.15
CA ASN A 434 11.85 1.11 -5.46
C ASN A 434 11.22 -0.26 -5.78
N GLY A 435 9.90 -0.31 -5.98
CA GLY A 435 9.21 -1.51 -6.42
C GLY A 435 9.75 -2.05 -7.74
N PHE A 436 10.12 -1.18 -8.69
CA PHE A 436 10.65 -1.60 -10.00
C PHE A 436 12.00 -2.30 -9.89
N PRO A 437 13.05 -1.76 -9.26
CA PRO A 437 14.29 -2.51 -9.03
C PRO A 437 14.08 -3.84 -8.32
N ALA A 438 13.23 -3.89 -7.28
CA ALA A 438 12.92 -5.13 -6.56
C ALA A 438 12.25 -6.18 -7.47
N LEU A 439 11.21 -5.79 -8.21
CA LEU A 439 10.51 -6.67 -9.16
C LEU A 439 11.43 -7.11 -10.31
N GLY A 440 12.18 -6.16 -10.87
CA GLY A 440 13.12 -6.38 -11.96
C GLY A 440 14.18 -7.42 -11.61
N MET A 441 14.82 -7.27 -10.45
CA MET A 441 15.83 -8.22 -10.00
C MET A 441 15.24 -9.59 -9.67
N ALA A 442 14.06 -9.65 -9.05
CA ALA A 442 13.41 -10.94 -8.78
C ALA A 442 13.08 -11.72 -10.07
N LEU A 443 12.65 -11.01 -11.13
CA LEU A 443 12.40 -11.61 -12.44
C LEU A 443 13.71 -11.97 -13.16
N SER A 444 14.70 -11.08 -13.18
CA SER A 444 16.01 -11.35 -13.80
C SER A 444 16.70 -12.55 -13.17
N LEU A 445 16.76 -12.63 -11.84
CA LEU A 445 17.37 -13.75 -11.13
C LEU A 445 16.67 -15.09 -11.40
N SER A 446 15.38 -15.07 -11.68
CA SER A 446 14.63 -16.29 -12.05
C SER A 446 15.06 -16.86 -13.42
N ALA A 447 15.71 -16.05 -14.27
CA ALA A 447 16.17 -16.44 -15.60
C ALA A 447 17.70 -16.55 -15.69
N LEU A 448 18.46 -15.90 -14.80
CA LEU A 448 19.92 -15.96 -14.78
C LEU A 448 20.42 -17.34 -14.27
N PRO A 449 21.39 -17.98 -14.95
CA PRO A 449 21.95 -19.24 -14.46
C PRO A 449 22.74 -19.07 -13.16
N ALA A 450 22.47 -19.91 -12.16
CA ALA A 450 22.89 -19.75 -10.75
C ALA A 450 24.42 -19.63 -10.53
N ASP A 451 25.24 -20.20 -11.41
CA ASP A 451 26.71 -20.24 -11.27
C ASP A 451 27.45 -19.12 -12.02
N THR A 452 26.72 -18.18 -12.60
CA THR A 452 27.30 -17.09 -13.39
C THR A 452 27.70 -15.88 -12.54
N GLN A 453 28.65 -15.09 -13.03
CA GLN A 453 28.99 -13.79 -12.41
C GLN A 453 27.77 -12.86 -12.41
N ALA A 454 26.98 -12.87 -13.49
CA ALA A 454 25.77 -12.07 -13.59
C ALA A 454 24.76 -12.39 -12.48
N HIS A 455 24.51 -13.69 -12.23
CA HIS A 455 23.64 -14.10 -11.13
C HIS A 455 24.16 -13.62 -9.77
N ARG A 456 25.46 -13.76 -9.49
CA ARG A 456 26.05 -13.28 -8.21
C ARG A 456 25.88 -11.77 -8.01
N VAL A 457 26.16 -10.97 -9.03
CA VAL A 457 26.03 -9.50 -8.94
C VAL A 457 24.58 -9.09 -8.70
N CYS A 458 23.65 -9.65 -9.48
CA CYS A 458 22.23 -9.36 -9.34
C CYS A 458 21.68 -9.83 -7.98
N LEU A 459 22.15 -10.97 -7.47
CA LEU A 459 21.69 -11.54 -6.19
C LEU A 459 22.12 -10.68 -5.01
N ASN A 460 23.36 -10.19 -5.02
CA ASN A 460 23.83 -9.27 -3.98
C ASN A 460 23.03 -7.96 -4.02
N SER A 461 22.89 -7.34 -5.21
CA SER A 461 22.08 -6.13 -5.35
C SER A 461 20.63 -6.32 -4.90
N TYR A 462 20.03 -7.48 -5.19
CA TYR A 462 18.67 -7.81 -4.77
C TYR A 462 18.56 -7.91 -3.25
N ARG A 463 19.50 -8.62 -2.60
CA ARG A 463 19.51 -8.81 -1.14
C ARG A 463 19.71 -7.49 -0.41
N ASP A 464 20.68 -6.68 -0.85
CA ASP A 464 21.00 -5.40 -0.23
C ASP A 464 19.81 -4.44 -0.32
N HIS A 465 19.16 -4.36 -1.49
CA HIS A 465 17.98 -3.50 -1.67
C HIS A 465 16.78 -3.97 -0.85
N LEU A 466 16.51 -5.28 -0.80
CA LEU A 466 15.42 -5.78 0.02
C LEU A 466 15.67 -5.50 1.50
N GLN A 467 16.90 -5.69 2.00
CA GLN A 467 17.25 -5.36 3.39
C GLN A 467 16.97 -3.89 3.69
N ALA A 468 17.37 -2.97 2.81
CA ALA A 468 17.05 -1.54 2.96
C ALA A 468 15.52 -1.30 3.00
N LEU A 469 14.76 -1.95 2.12
CA LEU A 469 13.30 -1.80 2.09
C LEU A 469 12.61 -2.34 3.35
N LYS A 470 13.12 -3.43 3.93
CA LYS A 470 12.53 -4.06 5.11
C LYS A 470 12.47 -3.13 6.32
N GLU A 471 13.48 -2.27 6.49
CA GLU A 471 13.55 -1.27 7.57
C GLU A 471 12.43 -0.21 7.48
N HIS A 472 11.81 -0.08 6.29
CA HIS A 472 10.74 0.90 6.02
C HIS A 472 9.35 0.26 5.85
N GLN A 473 9.17 -1.02 6.20
CA GLN A 473 7.83 -1.59 6.25
C GLN A 473 7.03 -0.97 7.40
N ASP A 474 5.88 -0.39 7.07
CA ASP A 474 5.05 0.28 8.07
C ASP A 474 4.34 -0.72 9.01
N PRO A 475 3.77 -0.25 10.14
CA PRO A 475 3.05 -1.11 11.08
C PRO A 475 1.85 -1.87 10.49
N THR A 476 1.27 -1.38 9.40
CA THR A 476 0.19 -2.07 8.67
C THR A 476 0.71 -3.15 7.72
N GLY A 477 2.02 -3.16 7.44
CA GLY A 477 2.70 -4.06 6.50
C GLY A 477 2.93 -3.45 5.11
N ALA A 478 2.46 -2.23 4.86
CA ALA A 478 2.59 -1.55 3.59
C ALA A 478 3.93 -0.82 3.46
N TRP A 479 4.29 -0.46 2.24
CA TRP A 479 5.29 0.55 1.96
C TRP A 479 4.62 1.85 1.52
N HIS A 480 5.31 2.96 1.78
CA HIS A 480 4.81 4.31 1.57
C HIS A 480 5.09 4.81 0.16
N GLN A 481 4.29 5.80 -0.29
CA GLN A 481 4.47 6.49 -1.57
C GLN A 481 5.88 7.07 -1.71
N VAL A 482 6.47 7.51 -0.60
CA VAL A 482 7.91 7.76 -0.48
C VAL A 482 8.39 6.87 0.66
N ILE A 483 9.25 5.90 0.36
CA ILE A 483 9.62 4.78 1.25
C ILE A 483 10.13 5.27 2.61
N ASP A 484 10.98 6.28 2.60
CA ASP A 484 11.63 6.87 3.78
C ASP A 484 10.89 8.10 4.33
N ARG A 485 9.59 8.23 4.07
CA ARG A 485 8.69 9.28 4.59
C ARG A 485 7.35 8.67 5.00
N GLU A 486 7.24 8.31 6.28
CA GLU A 486 6.09 7.62 6.88
C GLU A 486 4.78 8.42 6.84
N GLU A 487 4.87 9.73 6.66
CA GLU A 487 3.76 10.65 6.51
C GLU A 487 3.14 10.65 5.12
N SER A 488 3.85 10.12 4.12
CA SER A 488 3.28 9.90 2.80
C SER A 488 2.25 8.76 2.84
N TYR A 489 1.28 8.74 1.92
CA TYR A 489 0.26 7.70 1.93
C TYR A 489 0.85 6.31 1.63
N ARG A 490 0.24 5.27 2.18
CA ARG A 490 0.60 3.86 1.93
C ARG A 490 0.22 3.49 0.49
N GLU A 491 1.17 3.07 -0.32
CA GLU A 491 0.96 2.91 -1.76
C GLU A 491 0.83 1.44 -2.16
N PHE A 492 -0.24 1.12 -2.86
CA PHE A 492 -0.65 -0.25 -3.11
C PHE A 492 0.27 -0.99 -4.09
N THR A 493 0.71 -0.34 -5.17
CA THR A 493 1.45 -1.04 -6.23
C THR A 493 2.87 -1.39 -5.82
N SER A 494 3.57 -0.46 -5.17
CA SER A 494 4.89 -0.67 -4.57
C SER A 494 4.86 -1.79 -3.53
N THR A 495 3.85 -1.78 -2.65
CA THR A 495 3.65 -2.87 -1.69
C THR A 495 3.49 -4.23 -2.39
N CYS A 496 2.70 -4.29 -3.47
CA CYS A 496 2.58 -5.52 -4.27
C CYS A 496 3.91 -5.95 -4.91
N MET A 497 4.66 -5.01 -5.49
CA MET A 497 5.92 -5.29 -6.21
C MET A 497 7.02 -5.77 -5.27
N ILE A 498 7.19 -5.10 -4.12
CA ILE A 498 8.16 -5.47 -3.09
C ILE A 498 7.80 -6.84 -2.50
N THR A 499 6.51 -7.06 -2.19
CA THR A 499 6.05 -8.35 -1.68
C THR A 499 6.28 -9.48 -2.69
N PHE A 500 5.99 -9.26 -3.98
CA PHE A 500 6.30 -10.23 -5.04
C PHE A 500 7.78 -10.58 -5.04
N ALA A 501 8.65 -9.57 -4.96
CA ALA A 501 10.09 -9.77 -4.97
C ALA A 501 10.54 -10.64 -3.78
N ILE A 502 10.06 -10.34 -2.57
CA ILE A 502 10.37 -11.13 -1.35
C ILE A 502 9.88 -12.57 -1.48
N VAL A 503 8.61 -12.77 -1.88
CA VAL A 503 8.03 -14.11 -2.02
C VAL A 503 8.78 -14.93 -3.07
N ARG A 504 9.19 -14.31 -4.18
CA ARG A 504 10.02 -14.97 -5.18
C ARG A 504 11.36 -15.41 -4.59
N GLY A 505 12.01 -14.56 -3.79
CA GLY A 505 13.25 -14.90 -3.10
C GLY A 505 13.11 -16.07 -2.14
N LEU A 506 12.01 -16.11 -1.37
CA LEU A 506 11.70 -17.22 -0.47
C LEU A 506 11.56 -18.54 -1.25
N ARG A 507 10.78 -18.54 -2.33
CA ARG A 507 10.54 -19.73 -3.16
C ARG A 507 11.80 -20.26 -3.86
N GLN A 508 12.76 -19.38 -4.12
CA GLN A 508 14.01 -19.72 -4.80
C GLN A 508 15.18 -19.92 -3.82
N GLY A 509 14.96 -19.78 -2.52
CA GLY A 509 16.01 -19.93 -1.49
C GLY A 509 17.06 -18.80 -1.52
N TRP A 510 16.71 -17.63 -2.06
CA TRP A 510 17.62 -16.48 -2.12
C TRP A 510 17.73 -15.73 -0.80
N ILE A 511 16.72 -15.83 0.07
CA ILE A 511 16.66 -15.13 1.36
C ILE A 511 16.15 -16.08 2.45
N ASP A 512 16.46 -15.76 3.71
CA ASP A 512 16.14 -16.62 4.85
C ASP A 512 14.63 -16.62 5.18
N ALA A 513 14.03 -17.81 5.28
CA ALA A 513 12.60 -17.91 5.54
C ALA A 513 12.18 -17.39 6.93
N ARG A 514 13.01 -17.59 7.96
CA ARG A 514 12.67 -17.17 9.33
C ARG A 514 12.63 -15.65 9.43
N GLU A 515 13.54 -14.99 8.73
CA GLU A 515 13.62 -13.54 8.67
C GLU A 515 12.49 -12.91 7.85
N TRP A 516 12.17 -13.49 6.68
CA TRP A 516 11.34 -12.80 5.67
C TRP A 516 9.88 -13.21 5.66
N THR A 517 9.50 -14.38 6.19
CA THR A 517 8.08 -14.78 6.29
C THR A 517 7.23 -13.77 7.07
N PRO A 518 7.63 -13.26 8.24
CA PRO A 518 6.83 -12.26 8.96
C PRO A 518 6.60 -10.96 8.18
N VAL A 519 7.57 -10.56 7.34
CA VAL A 519 7.47 -9.38 6.46
C VAL A 519 6.38 -9.59 5.41
N VAL A 520 6.39 -10.77 4.75
CA VAL A 520 5.37 -11.15 3.76
C VAL A 520 3.99 -11.27 4.37
N GLU A 521 3.86 -11.87 5.55
CA GLU A 521 2.56 -12.01 6.20
C GLU A 521 1.91 -10.65 6.47
N LYS A 522 2.68 -9.69 6.96
CA LYS A 522 2.21 -8.31 7.19
C LYS A 522 1.82 -7.63 5.88
N SER A 523 2.70 -7.66 4.87
CA SER A 523 2.42 -7.00 3.59
C SER A 523 1.27 -7.64 2.84
N TRP A 524 1.10 -8.95 2.95
CA TRP A 524 -0.02 -9.64 2.35
C TRP A 524 -1.35 -9.21 2.98
N ARG A 525 -1.43 -9.06 4.31
CA ARG A 525 -2.61 -8.47 4.95
C ARG A 525 -2.91 -7.06 4.43
N ALA A 526 -1.88 -6.22 4.28
CA ALA A 526 -2.01 -4.87 3.73
C ALA A 526 -2.52 -4.85 2.27
N ILE A 527 -2.10 -5.81 1.46
CA ILE A 527 -2.54 -5.97 0.06
C ILE A 527 -4.00 -6.44 0.02
N LYS A 528 -4.33 -7.51 0.75
CA LYS A 528 -5.69 -8.09 0.77
C LYS A 528 -6.75 -7.08 1.18
N SER A 529 -6.49 -6.26 2.20
CA SER A 529 -7.43 -5.25 2.69
C SER A 529 -7.75 -4.18 1.64
N ARG A 530 -6.83 -3.90 0.72
CA ARG A 530 -6.97 -2.90 -0.35
C ARG A 530 -7.58 -3.42 -1.64
N ILE A 531 -7.87 -4.72 -1.72
CA ILE A 531 -8.56 -5.33 -2.86
C ILE A 531 -10.03 -5.51 -2.49
N GLY A 532 -10.88 -4.62 -2.98
CA GLY A 532 -12.33 -4.74 -2.86
C GLY A 532 -12.91 -5.76 -3.84
N SER A 533 -14.23 -5.94 -3.76
CA SER A 533 -14.98 -6.76 -4.72
C SER A 533 -14.88 -6.19 -6.14
N SER A 534 -15.05 -7.05 -7.14
CA SER A 534 -15.11 -6.66 -8.56
C SER A 534 -13.86 -5.91 -9.06
N GLY A 535 -12.71 -6.17 -8.44
CA GLY A 535 -11.41 -5.60 -8.82
C GLY A 535 -11.19 -4.16 -8.39
N GLN A 536 -12.01 -3.59 -7.49
CA GLN A 536 -11.79 -2.25 -6.94
C GLN A 536 -10.54 -2.22 -6.06
N LEU A 537 -9.71 -1.19 -6.21
CA LEU A 537 -8.44 -1.04 -5.52
C LEU A 537 -8.39 0.27 -4.73
N VAL A 538 -7.62 0.27 -3.64
CA VAL A 538 -7.41 1.43 -2.78
C VAL A 538 -5.93 1.82 -2.79
N ASP A 539 -5.66 3.11 -2.97
CA ASP A 539 -4.34 3.75 -2.89
C ASP A 539 -3.35 3.34 -4.00
N VAL A 540 -3.84 3.28 -5.24
CA VAL A 540 -2.98 3.09 -6.42
C VAL A 540 -2.41 4.44 -6.87
N CYS A 541 -1.10 4.65 -6.78
CA CYS A 541 -0.50 5.87 -7.31
C CYS A 541 -0.67 5.92 -8.84
N THR A 542 -1.21 7.04 -9.34
CA THR A 542 -1.36 7.32 -10.78
C THR A 542 -0.03 7.26 -11.53
N GLY A 543 -0.08 7.26 -12.87
CA GLY A 543 1.09 7.35 -13.74
C GLY A 543 1.98 8.52 -13.33
N THR A 544 3.25 8.23 -13.06
CA THR A 544 4.19 9.19 -12.45
C THR A 544 5.55 8.94 -13.07
N GLY A 545 6.11 9.95 -13.74
CA GLY A 545 7.52 9.98 -14.14
C GLY A 545 8.36 10.71 -13.10
N LYS A 546 9.63 10.99 -13.40
CA LYS A 546 10.51 11.73 -12.50
C LYS A 546 9.93 13.10 -12.12
N GLN A 547 9.88 13.38 -10.82
CA GLN A 547 9.44 14.67 -10.28
C GLN A 547 10.65 15.52 -9.86
N LYS A 548 10.43 16.80 -9.57
CA LYS A 548 11.51 17.74 -9.20
C LYS A 548 11.69 17.85 -7.68
N THR A 549 10.63 17.62 -6.91
CA THR A 549 10.66 17.72 -5.44
C THR A 549 10.05 16.48 -4.79
N VAL A 550 10.34 16.28 -3.50
CA VAL A 550 9.67 15.24 -2.68
C VAL A 550 8.16 15.51 -2.61
N ARG A 551 7.77 16.78 -2.48
CA ARG A 551 6.36 17.21 -2.43
C ARG A 551 5.56 16.75 -3.65
N ASP A 552 6.15 16.85 -4.84
CA ASP A 552 5.51 16.39 -6.07
C ASP A 552 5.16 14.89 -6.02
N TYR A 553 5.90 14.08 -5.24
CA TYR A 553 5.55 12.68 -4.98
C TYR A 553 4.44 12.51 -3.95
N HIS A 554 4.42 13.30 -2.87
CA HIS A 554 3.32 13.32 -1.90
C HIS A 554 1.99 13.67 -2.56
N ASP A 555 2.03 14.62 -3.50
CA ASP A 555 0.84 15.12 -4.20
C ASP A 555 0.39 14.21 -5.35
N ARG A 556 1.03 13.07 -5.61
CA ARG A 556 0.56 12.16 -6.67
C ARG A 556 -0.76 11.54 -6.26
N THR A 557 -1.75 11.66 -7.14
CA THR A 557 -3.09 11.12 -6.95
C THR A 557 -3.06 9.63 -6.61
N ALA A 558 -3.61 9.31 -5.44
CA ALA A 558 -3.95 7.95 -5.05
C ALA A 558 -5.36 7.60 -5.58
N ILE A 559 -5.40 6.72 -6.57
CA ILE A 559 -6.64 6.26 -7.20
C ILE A 559 -7.40 5.37 -6.22
N LEU A 560 -8.71 5.58 -6.15
CA LEU A 560 -9.69 4.71 -5.52
C LEU A 560 -10.59 4.20 -6.64
N GLY A 561 -10.48 2.93 -7.00
CA GLY A 561 -11.15 2.47 -8.21
C GLY A 561 -10.50 1.24 -8.83
N ARG A 562 -11.02 0.85 -10.00
CA ARG A 562 -10.27 -0.03 -10.91
C ARG A 562 -9.11 0.75 -11.53
N ASP A 563 -7.96 0.11 -11.61
CA ASP A 563 -6.77 0.63 -12.28
C ASP A 563 -5.95 -0.55 -12.80
N ASP A 564 -5.62 -0.55 -14.09
CA ASP A 564 -4.96 -1.70 -14.73
C ASP A 564 -3.55 -1.97 -14.18
N ARG A 565 -2.84 -0.92 -13.74
CA ARG A 565 -1.51 -1.07 -13.11
C ARG A 565 -1.64 -1.74 -11.76
N GLY A 566 -2.58 -1.25 -10.95
CA GLY A 566 -2.94 -1.86 -9.67
C GLY A 566 -3.35 -3.31 -9.84
N GLY A 567 -4.24 -3.59 -10.79
CA GLY A 567 -4.75 -4.93 -11.10
C GLY A 567 -3.65 -5.89 -11.56
N ALA A 568 -2.76 -5.43 -12.44
CA ALA A 568 -1.61 -6.21 -12.90
C ALA A 568 -0.70 -6.62 -11.73
N MET A 569 -0.31 -5.67 -10.89
CA MET A 569 0.59 -5.94 -9.76
C MET A 569 -0.08 -6.81 -8.69
N ALA A 570 -1.36 -6.56 -8.40
CA ALA A 570 -2.13 -7.37 -7.45
C ALA A 570 -2.29 -8.82 -7.93
N LEU A 571 -2.58 -9.03 -9.22
CA LEU A 571 -2.71 -10.37 -9.80
C LEU A 571 -1.36 -11.10 -9.78
N LEU A 572 -0.28 -10.38 -10.11
CA LEU A 572 1.06 -10.94 -10.11
C LEU A 572 1.49 -11.41 -8.71
N VAL A 573 1.32 -10.57 -7.67
CA VAL A 573 1.66 -10.95 -6.29
C VAL A 573 0.72 -12.02 -5.72
N ALA A 574 -0.59 -11.96 -6.02
CA ALA A 574 -1.54 -12.97 -5.55
C ALA A 574 -1.20 -14.37 -6.09
N THR A 575 -0.83 -14.47 -7.38
CA THR A 575 -0.38 -15.75 -7.95
C THR A 575 0.98 -16.20 -7.39
N GLU A 576 1.90 -15.27 -7.11
CA GLU A 576 3.19 -15.60 -6.48
C GLU A 576 3.03 -16.17 -5.07
N ILE A 577 2.17 -15.59 -4.25
CA ILE A 577 1.84 -16.10 -2.91
C ILE A 577 1.11 -17.44 -3.02
N ALA A 578 0.15 -17.58 -3.94
CA ALA A 578 -0.53 -18.87 -4.16
C ALA A 578 0.43 -20.01 -4.54
N TYR A 579 1.51 -19.70 -5.26
CA TYR A 579 2.56 -20.68 -5.52
C TYR A 579 3.41 -20.97 -4.28
N TRP A 580 3.72 -19.95 -3.48
CA TRP A 580 4.51 -20.11 -2.26
C TRP A 580 3.78 -20.98 -1.22
N GLU A 581 2.48 -20.78 -1.04
CA GLU A 581 1.65 -21.59 -0.13
C GLU A 581 1.50 -23.06 -0.57
N LYS A 582 1.84 -23.41 -1.81
CA LYS A 582 1.81 -24.78 -2.33
C LYS A 582 3.13 -25.55 -2.18
N GLN A 583 4.24 -24.86 -1.86
CA GLN A 583 5.55 -25.46 -1.64
C GLN A 583 5.69 -25.88 -0.18
#